data_AF-A0A842IGS3-F1
#
_entry.id   AF-A0A842IGS3-F1
#
_cell.length_a   1.000
_cell.length_b   1.000
_cell.length_c   1.000
_cell.angle_alpha   90.00
_cell.angle_beta   90.00
_cell.angle_gamma   90.00
#
_symmetry.space_group_name_H-M   'P 1'
#
loop_
_entity.id
_entity.type
_entity.pdbx_description
1 polymer ?
#
loop_
_entity_poly.entity_id
_entity_poly.type
_entity_poly.pdbx_seq_one_letter_code
_entity_poly.pdbx_strand_id
1 'polypeptide(L)'
;MKQLTGNLNICALLMTTLILFQSCVVYHKTPVSFEVAAQAKTNSMVVTPDGAIARYKYILLENSEYFGVNRKAGVQLKTRIEDPQGNEVYLKNQSKSDWATVGLIFAPVAVGFFVFGIVIPVIDFTT
;
A
#
# COMPACT_ATOMS: atom_id res chain seq x y z
N MET A 1 -12.22 10.52 37.86
CA MET A 1 -11.05 10.09 37.06
C MET A 1 -11.29 8.85 36.18
N LYS A 2 -12.25 7.94 36.47
CA LYS A 2 -12.50 6.75 35.62
C LYS A 2 -13.12 7.03 34.24
N GLN A 3 -13.88 8.12 34.07
CA GLN A 3 -14.51 8.44 32.77
C GLN A 3 -13.54 8.99 31.72
N LEU A 4 -12.46 9.68 32.14
CA LEU A 4 -11.43 10.19 31.23
C LEU A 4 -10.61 9.04 30.61
N THR A 5 -10.30 8.00 31.37
CA THR A 5 -9.55 6.83 30.88
C THR A 5 -10.37 5.96 29.93
N GLY A 6 -11.70 5.86 30.13
CA GLY A 6 -12.58 5.10 29.23
C GLY A 6 -12.67 5.71 27.83
N ASN A 7 -12.86 7.04 27.74
CA ASN A 7 -12.95 7.75 26.47
C ASN A 7 -11.60 7.80 25.74
N LEU A 8 -10.49 7.92 26.47
CA LEU A 8 -9.14 7.90 25.89
C LEU A 8 -8.82 6.53 25.27
N ASN A 9 -9.24 5.43 25.91
CA ASN A 9 -9.08 4.08 25.36
C ASN A 9 -9.86 3.86 24.07
N ILE A 10 -11.09 4.39 23.96
CA ILE A 10 -11.88 4.30 22.74
C ILE A 10 -11.23 5.10 21.60
N CYS A 11 -10.77 6.32 21.89
CA CYS A 11 -10.06 7.13 20.90
C CYS A 11 -8.75 6.49 20.45
N ALA A 12 -7.98 5.90 21.37
CA ALA A 12 -6.74 5.19 21.06
C ALA A 12 -7.01 3.95 20.20
N LEU A 13 -8.07 3.19 20.49
CA LEU A 13 -8.46 2.00 19.75
C LEU A 13 -8.97 2.35 18.35
N LEU A 14 -9.74 3.44 18.22
CA LEU A 14 -10.17 3.98 16.93
C LEU A 14 -8.97 4.42 16.08
N MET A 15 -8.03 5.19 16.65
CA MET A 15 -6.85 5.66 15.94
C MET A 15 -5.94 4.51 15.50
N THR A 16 -5.73 3.52 16.38
CA THR A 16 -4.98 2.31 16.04
C THR A 16 -5.65 1.57 14.89
N THR A 17 -6.97 1.39 14.94
CA THR A 17 -7.73 0.74 13.85
C THR A 17 -7.61 1.49 12.52
N LEU A 18 -7.66 2.83 12.54
CA LEU A 18 -7.50 3.66 11.35
C LEU A 18 -6.09 3.56 10.75
N ILE A 19 -5.06 3.45 11.58
CA ILE A 19 -3.67 3.25 11.13
C ILE A 19 -3.51 1.86 10.50
N LEU A 20 -4.13 0.82 11.06
CA LEU A 20 -4.09 -0.55 10.55
C LEU A 20 -4.84 -0.71 9.21
N PHE A 21 -5.79 0.16 8.90
CA PHE A 21 -6.50 0.16 7.62
C PHE A 21 -5.71 0.79 6.46
N GLN A 22 -4.50 1.32 6.71
CA GLN A 22 -3.65 1.81 5.63
C GLN A 22 -3.03 0.65 4.85
N SER A 23 -3.43 0.51 3.58
CA SER A 23 -2.83 -0.48 2.67
C SER A 23 -1.42 -0.04 2.27
N CYS A 24 -0.41 -0.85 2.62
CA CYS A 24 0.96 -0.62 2.18
C CYS A 24 1.17 -1.23 0.78
N VAL A 25 1.53 -0.41 -0.20
CA VAL A 25 1.84 -0.87 -1.57
C VAL A 25 3.34 -0.86 -1.79
N VAL A 26 3.90 -2.03 -2.09
CA VAL A 26 5.32 -2.25 -2.39
C VAL A 26 5.49 -2.51 -3.89
N TYR A 27 6.31 -1.69 -4.53
CA TYR A 27 6.66 -1.84 -5.94
C TYR A 27 7.91 -2.73 -6.10
N HIS A 28 8.04 -3.38 -7.25
CA HIS A 28 9.28 -4.05 -7.62
C HIS A 28 10.42 -3.04 -7.69
N LYS A 29 11.64 -3.45 -7.31
CA LYS A 29 12.83 -2.60 -7.40
C LYS A 29 13.40 -2.52 -8.82
N THR A 30 13.05 -3.47 -9.68
CA THR A 30 13.53 -3.54 -11.06
C THR A 30 12.52 -2.90 -12.00
N PRO A 31 12.93 -1.92 -12.83
CA PRO A 31 12.08 -1.43 -13.88
C PRO A 31 11.82 -2.55 -14.90
N VAL A 32 10.59 -2.62 -15.40
CA VAL A 32 10.17 -3.56 -16.45
C VAL A 32 9.84 -2.79 -17.72
N SER A 33 9.87 -3.47 -18.87
CA SER A 33 9.44 -2.87 -20.13
C SER A 33 7.93 -2.59 -20.12
N PHE A 34 7.53 -1.58 -20.90
CA PHE A 34 6.13 -1.20 -21.07
C PHE A 34 5.25 -2.35 -21.60
N GLU A 35 5.81 -3.23 -22.42
CA GLU A 35 5.11 -4.40 -22.97
C GLU A 35 4.74 -5.40 -21.87
N VAL A 36 5.70 -5.73 -20.98
CA VAL A 36 5.46 -6.60 -19.83
C VAL A 36 4.47 -5.96 -18.86
N ALA A 37 4.57 -4.64 -18.68
CA ALA A 37 3.63 -3.89 -17.84
C ALA A 37 2.19 -3.90 -18.39
N ALA A 38 2.02 -3.80 -19.71
CA ALA A 38 0.73 -3.88 -20.38
C ALA A 38 0.10 -5.28 -20.28
N GLN A 39 0.92 -6.33 -20.37
CA GLN A 39 0.45 -7.71 -20.19
C GLN A 39 0.08 -8.03 -18.73
N ALA A 40 0.83 -7.49 -17.77
CA ALA A 40 0.63 -7.76 -16.34
C ALA A 40 -0.69 -7.18 -15.78
N LYS A 41 -1.29 -6.18 -16.45
CA LYS A 41 -2.57 -5.52 -16.04
C LYS A 41 -2.65 -5.21 -14.54
N THR A 42 -1.52 -4.83 -13.94
CA THR A 42 -1.38 -4.53 -12.51
C THR A 42 -1.03 -3.06 -12.31
N ASN A 43 -1.13 -2.59 -11.06
CA ASN A 43 -0.78 -1.21 -10.71
C ASN A 43 0.68 -0.93 -11.12
N SER A 44 0.87 0.13 -11.88
CA SER A 44 2.14 0.48 -12.51
C SER A 44 2.49 1.92 -12.18
N MET A 45 3.70 2.12 -11.68
CA MET A 45 4.28 3.43 -11.46
C MET A 45 5.23 3.73 -12.62
N VAL A 46 5.00 4.84 -13.32
CA VAL A 46 5.85 5.31 -14.40
C VAL A 46 6.67 6.49 -13.87
N VAL A 47 7.98 6.43 -14.05
CA VAL A 47 8.90 7.50 -13.67
C VAL A 47 9.45 8.10 -14.96
N THR A 48 9.20 9.40 -15.15
CA THR A 48 9.70 10.18 -16.29
C THR A 48 11.17 10.55 -16.06
N PRO A 49 12.00 10.76 -17.11
CA PRO A 49 13.38 11.25 -16.98
C PRO A 49 13.54 12.49 -16.10
N ASP A 50 12.50 13.35 -16.08
CA ASP A 50 12.45 14.56 -15.26
C ASP A 50 12.24 14.27 -13.75
N GLY A 51 12.16 12.99 -13.36
CA GLY A 51 11.87 12.54 -12.00
C GLY A 51 10.39 12.62 -11.61
N ALA A 52 9.51 12.96 -12.55
CA ALA A 52 8.07 12.99 -12.31
C ALA A 52 7.52 11.57 -12.15
N ILE A 53 6.76 11.33 -11.07
CA ILE A 53 6.20 10.01 -10.74
C ILE A 53 4.70 10.01 -11.05
N ALA A 54 4.29 9.22 -12.04
CA ALA A 54 2.89 9.02 -12.42
C ALA A 54 2.42 7.60 -12.05
N ARG A 55 1.34 7.50 -11.27
CA ARG A 55 0.76 6.22 -10.84
C ARG A 55 -0.48 5.89 -11.64
N TYR A 56 -0.49 4.72 -12.27
CA TYR A 56 -1.60 4.20 -13.08
C TYR A 56 -2.09 2.87 -12.53
N LYS A 57 -3.37 2.57 -12.75
CA LYS A 57 -3.97 1.30 -12.31
C LYS A 57 -3.47 0.13 -13.17
N TYR A 58 -3.26 0.39 -14.45
CA TYR A 58 -2.64 -0.52 -15.40
C TYR A 58 -2.27 0.27 -16.66
N ILE A 59 -1.35 -0.30 -17.45
CA ILE A 59 -1.00 0.21 -18.77
C ILE A 59 -1.75 -0.62 -19.82
N LEU A 60 -2.23 0.03 -20.88
CA LEU A 60 -2.84 -0.58 -22.04
C LEU A 60 -1.98 -0.30 -23.27
N LEU A 61 -1.88 -1.29 -24.15
CA LEU A 61 -1.32 -1.14 -25.48
C LEU A 61 -2.49 -1.13 -26.46
N GLU A 62 -2.77 0.02 -27.09
CA GLU A 62 -3.76 0.16 -28.16
C GLU A 62 -3.06 0.84 -29.35
N ASN A 63 -3.23 0.31 -30.57
CA ASN A 63 -2.69 0.91 -31.81
C ASN A 63 -1.18 1.22 -31.79
N SER A 64 -0.37 0.36 -31.16
CA SER A 64 1.09 0.54 -30.99
C SER A 64 1.50 1.70 -30.06
N GLU A 65 0.55 2.25 -29.29
CA GLU A 65 0.78 3.31 -28.32
C GLU A 65 0.45 2.84 -26.90
N TYR A 66 1.22 3.32 -25.92
CA TYR A 66 1.04 2.98 -24.50
C TYR A 66 0.16 4.03 -23.81
N PHE A 67 -0.94 3.55 -23.21
CA PHE A 67 -1.88 4.36 -22.45
C PHE A 67 -1.85 3.96 -20.98
N GLY A 68 -1.57 4.92 -20.10
CA GLY A 68 -1.79 4.76 -18.66
C GLY A 68 -3.27 4.94 -18.35
N VAL A 69 -3.91 3.93 -17.78
CA VAL A 69 -5.31 4.04 -17.35
C VAL A 69 -5.40 4.31 -15.87
N ASN A 70 -6.11 5.39 -15.54
CA ASN A 70 -6.44 5.75 -14.18
C ASN A 70 -7.96 5.89 -14.03
N ARG A 71 -8.49 5.57 -12.85
CA ARG A 71 -9.91 5.75 -12.56
C ARG A 71 -10.05 6.94 -11.62
N LYS A 72 -10.53 8.07 -12.15
CA LYS A 72 -10.88 9.25 -11.33
C LYS A 72 -12.39 9.44 -11.38
N ALA A 73 -13.01 9.58 -10.22
CA ALA A 73 -14.45 9.83 -10.08
C ALA A 73 -15.36 8.85 -10.88
N GLY A 74 -14.97 7.58 -10.95
CA GLY A 74 -15.72 6.55 -11.68
C GLY A 74 -15.43 6.47 -13.18
N VAL A 75 -14.84 7.51 -13.77
CA VAL A 75 -14.49 7.60 -15.20
C VAL A 75 -13.08 7.04 -15.45
N GLN A 76 -12.93 6.28 -16.53
CA GLN A 76 -11.62 5.82 -17.00
C GLN A 76 -10.94 6.94 -17.77
N LEU A 77 -9.86 7.48 -17.22
CA LEU A 77 -8.99 8.43 -17.90
C LEU A 77 -7.85 7.64 -18.54
N LYS A 78 -7.78 7.69 -19.87
CA LYS A 78 -6.66 7.18 -20.65
C LYS A 78 -5.69 8.35 -20.89
N THR A 79 -4.48 8.25 -20.37
CA THR A 79 -3.41 9.23 -20.63
C THR A 79 -2.37 8.58 -21.52
N ARG A 80 -2.11 9.19 -22.68
CA ARG A 80 -1.03 8.74 -23.59
C ARG A 80 0.32 8.99 -22.91
N ILE A 81 1.20 8.00 -22.96
CA ILE A 81 2.56 8.12 -22.45
C ILE A 81 3.44 8.55 -23.63
N GLU A 82 3.84 9.82 -23.64
CA GLU A 82 4.81 10.33 -24.60
C GLU A 82 6.20 9.85 -24.20
N ASP A 83 6.87 9.17 -25.14
CA ASP A 83 8.21 8.59 -25.03
C ASP A 83 8.38 7.37 -24.08
N PRO A 84 8.08 6.15 -24.55
CA PRO A 84 8.30 4.93 -23.77
C PRO A 84 9.77 4.53 -23.63
N GLN A 85 10.72 5.15 -24.34
CA GLN A 85 12.13 4.72 -24.31
C GLN A 85 12.95 5.33 -23.18
N GLY A 86 12.55 6.50 -22.66
CA GLY A 86 13.20 7.14 -21.50
C GLY A 86 12.54 6.88 -20.15
N ASN A 87 11.34 6.30 -20.14
CA ASN A 87 10.53 6.16 -18.93
C ASN A 87 10.75 4.80 -18.24
N GLU A 88 10.90 4.79 -16.92
CA GLU A 88 11.01 3.57 -16.13
C GLU A 88 9.64 3.14 -15.60
N VAL A 89 9.27 1.87 -15.79
CA VAL A 89 7.99 1.34 -15.29
C VAL A 89 8.22 0.34 -14.17
N TYR A 90 7.63 0.60 -13.02
CA TYR A 90 7.68 -0.26 -11.85
C TYR A 90 6.31 -0.89 -11.61
N LEU A 91 6.24 -2.22 -11.63
CA LEU A 91 5.01 -2.94 -11.31
C LEU A 91 4.84 -3.11 -9.80
N LYS A 92 3.59 -3.07 -9.33
CA LYS A 92 3.25 -3.47 -7.96
C LYS A 92 3.56 -4.95 -7.78
N ASN A 93 4.34 -5.26 -6.75
CA ASN A 93 4.49 -6.63 -6.28
C ASN A 93 3.30 -6.97 -5.38
N GLN A 94 2.34 -7.73 -5.90
CA GLN A 94 1.14 -8.11 -5.14
C GLN A 94 1.53 -8.88 -3.87
N SER A 95 2.37 -9.91 -4.01
CA SER A 95 2.75 -10.79 -2.89
C SER A 95 3.53 -10.08 -1.78
N LYS A 96 4.46 -9.18 -2.11
CA LYS A 96 5.24 -8.43 -1.10
C LYS A 96 4.43 -7.30 -0.46
N SER A 97 3.51 -6.67 -1.19
CA SER A 97 2.62 -5.64 -0.63
C SER A 97 1.69 -6.21 0.43
N ASP A 98 1.14 -7.40 0.15
CA ASP A 98 0.18 -8.05 1.03
C ASP A 98 0.88 -8.56 2.30
N TRP A 99 2.06 -9.17 2.18
CA TRP A 99 2.88 -9.56 3.34
C TRP A 99 3.36 -8.37 4.17
N ALA A 100 3.73 -7.25 3.55
CA ALA A 100 4.12 -6.05 4.28
C ALA A 100 2.96 -5.49 5.10
N THR A 101 1.75 -5.45 4.53
CA THR A 101 0.54 -5.01 5.22
C THR A 101 0.21 -5.96 6.37
N VAL A 102 0.24 -7.28 6.14
CA VAL A 102 0.00 -8.29 7.18
C VAL A 102 1.03 -8.21 8.29
N GLY A 103 2.33 -8.09 7.96
CA GLY A 103 3.40 -7.98 8.95
C GLY A 103 3.27 -6.73 9.83
N LEU A 104 2.92 -5.58 9.23
CA LEU A 104 2.71 -4.33 9.96
C LEU A 104 1.52 -4.40 10.93
N ILE A 105 0.48 -5.17 10.59
CA ILE A 105 -0.69 -5.36 11.45
C ILE A 105 -0.43 -6.42 12.52
N PHE A 106 0.12 -7.55 12.12
CA PHE A 106 0.27 -8.71 13.01
C PHE A 106 1.32 -8.49 14.10
N ALA A 107 2.43 -7.82 13.79
CA ALA A 107 3.49 -7.54 14.75
C ALA A 107 3.03 -6.75 15.99
N PRO A 108 2.40 -5.56 15.88
CA PRO A 108 1.94 -4.81 17.04
C PRO A 108 0.78 -5.50 17.77
N VAL A 109 -0.11 -6.21 17.06
CA VAL A 109 -1.21 -6.96 17.70
C VAL A 109 -0.67 -8.12 18.53
N ALA A 110 0.30 -8.87 18.03
CA ALA A 110 0.93 -9.96 18.76
C ALA A 110 1.67 -9.45 20.01
N VAL A 111 2.42 -8.36 19.89
CA VAL A 111 3.11 -7.73 21.04
C VAL A 111 2.10 -7.21 22.05
N GLY A 112 1.04 -6.52 21.59
CA GLY A 112 -0.02 -6.03 22.47
C GLY A 112 -0.72 -7.16 23.23
N PHE A 113 -1.06 -8.26 22.54
CA PHE A 113 -1.66 -9.43 23.16
C PHE A 113 -0.73 -10.10 24.18
N PHE A 114 0.57 -10.19 23.88
CA PHE A 114 1.55 -10.76 24.80
C PHE A 114 1.71 -9.92 26.08
N VAL A 115 1.84 -8.59 25.93
CA VAL A 115 2.01 -7.68 27.07
C VAL A 115 0.75 -7.64 27.93
N PHE A 116 -0.42 -7.40 27.33
CA PHE A 116 -1.68 -7.29 28.08
C PHE A 116 -2.24 -8.63 28.54
N GLY A 117 -2.06 -9.70 27.76
CA GLY A 117 -2.65 -11.02 28.04
C GLY A 117 -1.78 -11.92 28.93
N ILE A 118 -0.46 -11.69 28.99
CA ILE A 118 0.46 -12.54 29.75
C ILE A 118 1.25 -11.72 30.77
N VAL A 119 1.94 -10.66 30.35
CA VAL A 119 2.89 -9.95 31.23
C VAL A 119 2.18 -9.21 32.37
N ILE A 120 1.14 -8.42 32.06
CA ILE A 120 0.36 -7.69 33.07
C ILE A 120 -0.29 -8.65 34.09
N PRO A 121 -1.07 -9.68 33.70
CA PRO A 121 -1.70 -10.57 34.66
C PRO A 121 -0.70 -11.42 35.46
N VAL A 122 0.47 -11.77 34.91
CA VAL A 122 1.53 -12.44 35.68
C VAL A 122 2.12 -11.51 36.74
N ILE A 123 2.37 -10.23 36.41
CA ILE A 123 2.87 -9.25 37.39
C ILE A 123 1.83 -8.99 38.49
N ASP A 124 0.55 -8.86 38.12
CA ASP A 124 -0.55 -8.71 39.08
C ASP A 124 -0.75 -9.96 39.96
N PHE A 125 -0.40 -11.15 39.47
CA PHE A 125 -0.43 -12.39 40.28
C PHE A 125 0.78 -12.53 41.22
N THR A 126 1.90 -11.85 40.92
CA THR A 126 3.16 -12.00 41.66
C THR A 126 3.39 -10.88 42.69
N THR A 127 2.59 -9.81 42.68
CA THR A 127 2.66 -8.65 43.59
C THR A 127 1.60 -8.75 44.69
#